data_AF-A0A959CF02-F1
#
_entry.id   AF-A0A959CF02-F1
#
_cell.length_a   1.000
_cell.length_b   1.000
_cell.length_c   1.000
_cell.angle_alpha   90.00
_cell.angle_beta   90.00
_cell.angle_gamma   90.00
#
_symmetry.space_group_name_H-M   'P 1'
#
loop_
_entity.id
_entity.type
_entity.pdbx_description
1 polymer ?
#
loop_
_entity_poly.entity_id
_entity_poly.type
_entity_poly.pdbx_seq_one_letter_code
_entity_poly.pdbx_strand_id
1 'polypeptide(L)'
;MNFTNNRRPVYLVLWLAAFLFAPWGSHAQVTLLDAASHPKFVTSLPNPAKINATNGGYFAMEMREVIQHLGLYKNGVASPANKLYTSVWGYGPQGGAVTYPGPTFMAKEDEDIYVKWENLLPNEHLLPVDKTLHWANPPRYPRNGQPTVVHLHGGHTESA
;
A
#
# COMPACT_ATOMS: atom_id res chain seq x y z
N MET A 1 32.58 34.67 -71.15
CA MET A 1 32.18 33.25 -71.04
C MET A 1 30.73 33.24 -70.55
N ASN A 2 29.75 33.33 -71.44
CA ASN A 2 28.99 32.22 -72.05
C ASN A 2 28.47 31.16 -71.07
N PHE A 3 27.16 31.26 -70.84
CA PHE A 3 26.12 30.32 -70.40
C PHE A 3 26.50 28.95 -69.84
N THR A 4 25.89 28.58 -68.70
CA THR A 4 24.77 27.62 -68.71
C THR A 4 23.85 27.82 -67.50
N ASN A 5 22.56 27.80 -67.80
CA ASN A 5 21.44 27.90 -66.88
C ASN A 5 21.11 26.47 -66.42
N ASN A 6 21.29 26.14 -65.14
CA ASN A 6 20.99 24.80 -64.63
C ASN A 6 19.96 24.88 -63.49
N ARG A 7 18.68 24.73 -63.87
CA ARG A 7 17.56 24.65 -62.94
C ARG A 7 17.66 23.34 -62.14
N ARG A 8 17.83 23.44 -60.83
CA ARG A 8 17.63 22.29 -59.92
C ARG A 8 16.17 22.29 -59.43
N PRO A 9 15.47 21.16 -59.44
CA PRO A 9 14.10 21.08 -58.94
C PRO A 9 14.07 21.26 -57.42
N VAL A 10 13.11 22.06 -56.94
CA VAL A 10 12.77 22.15 -55.51
C VAL A 10 11.88 20.96 -55.19
N TYR A 11 12.37 20.00 -54.40
CA TYR A 11 11.54 18.95 -53.82
C TYR A 11 11.03 19.45 -52.46
N LEU A 12 9.74 19.78 -52.41
CA LEU A 12 9.03 20.04 -51.16
C LEU A 12 8.75 18.69 -50.47
N VAL A 13 9.59 18.31 -49.52
CA VAL A 13 9.31 17.14 -48.67
C VAL A 13 8.34 17.58 -47.58
N LEU A 14 7.06 17.29 -47.77
CA LEU A 14 6.03 17.40 -46.73
C LEU A 14 6.27 16.33 -45.67
N TRP A 15 6.70 16.73 -44.48
CA TRP A 15 6.63 15.88 -43.29
C TRP A 15 5.17 15.82 -42.81
N LEU A 16 4.48 14.73 -43.12
CA LEU A 16 3.23 14.38 -42.43
C LEU A 16 3.60 13.94 -41.00
N ALA A 17 3.44 14.84 -40.04
CA ALA A 17 3.45 14.48 -38.63
C ALA A 17 2.12 13.76 -38.32
N ALA A 18 2.12 12.42 -38.40
CA ALA A 18 1.04 11.62 -37.84
C ALA A 18 1.17 11.64 -36.31
N PHE A 19 0.44 12.53 -35.65
CA PHE A 19 0.20 12.43 -34.22
C PHE A 19 -0.71 11.23 -33.97
N LEU A 20 -0.12 10.08 -33.66
CA LEU A 20 -0.83 8.98 -33.04
C LEU A 20 -1.25 9.44 -31.64
N PHE A 21 -2.49 9.93 -31.52
CA PHE A 21 -3.14 10.05 -30.23
C PHE A 21 -3.29 8.64 -29.66
N ALA A 22 -2.38 8.24 -28.76
CA ALA A 22 -2.63 7.10 -27.90
C ALA A 22 -3.93 7.40 -27.13
N PRO A 23 -4.97 6.56 -27.22
CA PRO A 23 -6.18 6.79 -26.45
C PRO A 23 -5.79 6.77 -24.97
N TRP A 24 -6.07 7.86 -24.26
CA TRP A 24 -6.02 7.86 -22.81
C TRP A 24 -6.86 6.68 -22.34
N GLY A 25 -6.22 5.72 -21.66
CA GLY A 25 -6.89 4.55 -21.14
C GLY A 25 -8.09 5.00 -20.30
N SER A 26 -9.27 4.45 -20.60
CA SER A 26 -10.44 4.63 -19.76
C SER A 26 -10.11 4.07 -18.37
N HIS A 27 -9.89 4.95 -17.39
CA HIS A 27 -9.90 4.50 -16.00
C HIS A 27 -11.31 3.94 -15.74
N ALA A 28 -11.39 2.67 -15.34
CA ALA A 28 -12.65 2.07 -14.94
C ALA A 28 -13.26 2.95 -13.83
N GLN A 29 -14.51 3.39 -14.00
CA GLN A 29 -15.20 4.06 -12.92
C GLN A 29 -15.34 3.08 -11.76
N VAL A 30 -14.78 3.46 -10.61
CA VAL A 30 -14.95 2.70 -9.37
C VAL A 30 -16.36 2.99 -8.86
N THR A 31 -17.24 1.98 -8.88
CA THR A 31 -18.54 2.08 -8.21
C THR A 31 -18.32 2.03 -6.71
N LEU A 32 -18.61 3.14 -6.03
CA LEU A 32 -18.52 3.23 -4.58
C LEU A 32 -19.68 2.50 -3.91
N LEU A 33 -19.42 1.95 -2.71
CA LEU A 33 -20.48 1.42 -1.85
C LEU A 33 -21.25 2.60 -1.21
N ASP A 34 -22.57 2.47 -1.09
CA ASP A 34 -23.38 3.41 -0.29
C ASP A 34 -23.28 3.08 1.19
N ALA A 35 -22.59 3.92 1.95
CA ALA A 35 -22.39 3.77 3.38
C ALA A 35 -23.71 3.75 4.18
N ALA A 36 -24.76 4.44 3.72
CA ALA A 36 -26.04 4.49 4.43
C ALA A 36 -26.80 3.15 4.33
N SER A 37 -26.69 2.47 3.19
CA SER A 37 -27.30 1.15 2.92
C SER A 37 -26.58 -0.01 3.60
N HIS A 38 -25.36 0.22 4.11
CA HIS A 38 -24.52 -0.86 4.59
C HIS A 38 -25.03 -1.48 5.90
N PRO A 39 -25.07 -2.82 6.03
CA PRO A 39 -25.61 -3.46 7.22
C PRO A 39 -24.72 -3.16 8.43
N LYS A 40 -25.34 -2.70 9.51
CA LYS A 40 -24.67 -2.30 10.75
C LYS A 40 -24.81 -3.39 11.80
N PHE A 41 -23.78 -3.58 12.63
CA PHE A 41 -23.82 -4.49 13.79
C PHE A 41 -24.07 -5.97 13.44
N VAL A 42 -23.72 -6.41 12.23
CA VAL A 42 -23.88 -7.80 11.75
C VAL A 42 -22.59 -8.63 11.77
N THR A 43 -21.45 -8.00 12.08
CA THR A 43 -20.15 -8.67 12.20
C THR A 43 -19.65 -8.45 13.62
N SER A 44 -19.30 -9.53 14.31
CA SER A 44 -18.72 -9.46 15.65
C SER A 44 -17.43 -8.66 15.65
N LEU A 45 -17.22 -7.86 16.69
CA LEU A 45 -15.99 -7.12 16.89
C LEU A 45 -14.81 -8.09 17.04
N PRO A 46 -13.75 -7.99 16.21
CA PRO A 46 -12.56 -8.81 16.38
C PRO A 46 -11.87 -8.52 17.71
N ASN A 47 -11.41 -9.58 18.39
CA ASN A 47 -10.53 -9.48 19.56
C ASN A 47 -9.11 -9.90 19.14
N PRO A 48 -8.14 -8.97 19.05
CA PRO A 48 -6.79 -9.28 18.59
C PRO A 48 -6.08 -10.31 19.49
N ALA A 49 -5.18 -11.09 18.89
CA ALA A 49 -4.29 -11.96 19.65
C ALA A 49 -3.44 -11.15 20.64
N LYS A 50 -2.99 -11.78 21.72
CA LYS A 50 -2.16 -11.13 22.75
C LYS A 50 -0.74 -11.69 22.70
N ILE A 51 0.23 -10.80 22.77
CA ILE A 51 1.63 -11.14 23.08
C ILE A 51 1.82 -10.83 24.56
N ASN A 52 2.16 -11.84 25.35
CA ASN A 52 2.49 -11.64 26.75
C ASN A 52 3.97 -11.24 26.87
N ALA A 53 4.21 -9.98 27.20
CA ALA A 53 5.53 -9.39 27.42
C ALA A 53 5.66 -8.84 28.85
N THR A 54 4.86 -9.33 29.80
CA THR A 54 4.88 -8.84 31.19
C THR A 54 6.13 -9.21 31.98
N ASN A 55 7.01 -10.03 31.40
CA ASN A 55 8.32 -10.37 31.97
C ASN A 55 9.45 -9.84 31.07
N GLY A 56 9.15 -8.80 30.28
CA GLY A 56 10.06 -8.27 29.27
C GLY A 56 10.33 -9.26 28.14
N GLY A 57 11.41 -9.01 27.40
CA GLY A 57 11.99 -9.95 26.44
C GLY A 57 12.15 -9.40 25.03
N TYR A 58 12.57 -10.28 24.13
CA TYR A 58 12.80 -9.97 22.73
C TYR A 58 11.72 -10.59 21.84
N PHE A 59 11.16 -9.79 20.94
CA PHE A 59 10.10 -10.19 20.01
C PHE A 59 10.50 -9.84 18.59
N ALA A 60 10.34 -10.78 17.67
CA ALA A 60 10.44 -10.52 16.24
C ALA A 60 9.04 -10.44 15.64
N MET A 61 8.78 -9.36 14.92
CA MET A 61 7.49 -9.03 14.33
C MET A 61 7.67 -8.78 12.84
N GLU A 62 6.68 -9.18 12.05
CA GLU A 62 6.68 -9.03 10.60
C GLU A 62 5.53 -8.14 10.13
N MET A 63 5.81 -7.31 9.13
CA MET A 63 4.81 -6.60 8.33
C MET A 63 4.56 -7.39 7.05
N ARG A 64 3.31 -7.78 6.78
CA ARG A 64 2.93 -8.48 5.53
C ARG A 64 1.58 -7.98 5.01
N GLU A 65 1.38 -8.18 3.70
CA GLU A 65 0.05 -8.04 3.09
C GLU A 65 -0.82 -9.26 3.39
N VAL A 66 -2.07 -9.03 3.79
CA VAL A 66 -3.07 -10.04 4.13
C VAL A 66 -4.45 -9.64 3.61
N ILE A 67 -5.34 -10.62 3.48
CA ILE A 67 -6.72 -10.43 3.02
C ILE A 67 -7.66 -10.49 4.22
N GLN A 68 -8.41 -9.41 4.47
CA GLN A 68 -9.27 -9.25 5.64
C GLN A 68 -10.72 -8.94 5.26
N HIS A 69 -11.69 -9.54 5.97
CA HIS A 69 -13.07 -9.07 5.94
C HIS A 69 -13.23 -7.94 6.93
N LEU A 70 -13.53 -6.73 6.43
CA LEU A 70 -13.68 -5.51 7.24
C LEU A 70 -15.14 -5.18 7.55
N GLY A 71 -16.02 -6.18 7.54
CA GLY A 71 -17.46 -5.98 7.69
C GLY A 71 -18.15 -5.44 6.43
N LEU A 72 -17.46 -5.43 5.28
CA LEU A 72 -18.01 -5.01 3.99
C LEU A 72 -18.69 -6.17 3.24
N TYR A 73 -19.72 -5.84 2.47
CA TYR A 73 -20.64 -6.74 1.82
C TYR A 73 -21.09 -6.13 0.49
N LYS A 74 -21.23 -6.97 -0.54
CA LYS A 74 -21.83 -6.60 -1.82
C LYS A 74 -23.29 -6.23 -1.62
N ASN A 75 -23.73 -5.17 -2.31
CA ASN A 75 -25.13 -4.73 -2.38
C ASN A 75 -25.79 -4.47 -1.02
N GLY A 76 -25.03 -4.23 0.05
CA GLY A 76 -25.59 -3.98 1.39
C GLY A 76 -26.25 -5.20 2.06
N VAL A 77 -26.03 -6.43 1.55
CA VAL A 77 -26.68 -7.63 2.10
C VAL A 77 -25.67 -8.50 2.86
N ALA A 78 -25.87 -8.62 4.17
CA ALA A 78 -25.02 -9.44 5.04
C ALA A 78 -25.24 -10.94 4.81
N SER A 79 -24.35 -11.57 4.06
CA SER A 79 -24.35 -13.03 3.86
C SER A 79 -22.91 -13.54 3.63
N PRO A 80 -22.63 -14.83 3.86
CA PRO A 80 -21.33 -15.42 3.53
C PRO A 80 -20.94 -15.21 2.06
N ALA A 81 -21.89 -15.33 1.13
CA ALA A 81 -21.66 -15.15 -0.30
C ALA A 81 -21.36 -13.71 -0.72
N ASN A 82 -21.81 -12.73 0.09
CA ASN A 82 -21.65 -11.32 -0.23
C ASN A 82 -20.46 -10.66 0.46
N LYS A 83 -19.69 -11.35 1.30
CA LYS A 83 -18.53 -10.75 1.97
C LYS A 83 -17.55 -10.16 0.95
N LEU A 84 -17.10 -8.94 1.23
CA LEU A 84 -16.03 -8.27 0.50
C LEU A 84 -14.74 -8.35 1.32
N TYR A 85 -13.74 -8.99 0.74
CA TYR A 85 -12.42 -9.07 1.34
C TYR A 85 -11.52 -7.96 0.79
N THR A 86 -10.72 -7.37 1.67
CA THR A 86 -9.87 -6.22 1.38
C THR A 86 -8.42 -6.60 1.64
N SER A 87 -7.53 -6.26 0.71
CA SER A 87 -6.10 -6.34 0.96
C SER A 87 -5.71 -5.26 1.96
N VAL A 88 -5.00 -5.64 3.01
CA VAL A 88 -4.50 -4.76 4.07
C VAL A 88 -3.08 -5.16 4.43
N TRP A 89 -2.29 -4.24 4.95
CA TRP A 89 -1.00 -4.55 5.55
C TRP A 89 -1.17 -4.69 7.07
N GLY A 90 -0.66 -5.78 7.63
CA GLY A 90 -0.83 -6.14 9.04
C GLY A 90 0.49 -6.42 9.73
N TYR A 91 0.40 -6.69 11.04
CA TYR A 91 1.52 -7.12 11.88
C TYR A 91 1.26 -8.51 12.47
N GLY A 92 2.32 -9.29 12.67
CA GLY A 92 2.26 -10.58 13.36
C GLY A 92 3.63 -11.00 13.88
N PRO A 93 3.70 -11.96 14.82
CA PRO A 93 4.98 -12.51 15.25
C PRO A 93 5.68 -13.22 14.10
N GLN A 94 7.01 -13.24 14.10
CA GLN A 94 7.82 -13.90 13.07
C GLN A 94 7.40 -15.36 12.87
N GLY A 95 7.11 -15.74 11.63
CA GLY A 95 6.61 -17.08 11.29
C GLY A 95 5.18 -17.40 11.78
N GLY A 96 4.47 -16.44 12.39
CA GLY A 96 3.11 -16.59 12.88
C GLY A 96 2.06 -15.92 11.99
N ALA A 97 0.83 -15.84 12.52
CA ALA A 97 -0.28 -15.21 11.82
C ALA A 97 -0.13 -13.69 11.82
N VAL A 98 -0.15 -13.08 10.63
CA VAL A 98 -0.25 -11.63 10.45
C VAL A 98 -1.72 -11.23 10.38
N THR A 99 -2.11 -10.23 11.17
CA THR A 99 -3.51 -9.76 11.24
C THR A 99 -3.60 -8.23 11.16
N TYR A 100 -4.82 -7.75 10.91
CA TYR A 100 -5.19 -6.34 11.06
C TYR A 100 -6.41 -6.22 11.99
N PRO A 101 -6.32 -5.46 13.11
CA PRO A 101 -5.08 -4.92 13.68
C PRO A 101 -4.10 -6.05 14.06
N GLY A 102 -2.84 -5.69 14.29
CA GLY A 102 -1.82 -6.61 14.82
C GLY A 102 -2.12 -7.06 16.25
N PRO A 103 -1.32 -7.99 16.80
CA PRO A 103 -1.50 -8.46 18.16
C PRO A 103 -1.25 -7.36 19.20
N THR A 104 -1.99 -7.43 20.30
CA THR A 104 -1.83 -6.54 21.46
C THR A 104 -0.69 -7.03 22.34
N PHE A 105 0.32 -6.19 22.56
CA PHE A 105 1.33 -6.45 23.60
C PHE A 105 0.73 -6.18 24.98
N MET A 106 0.84 -7.15 25.89
CA MET A 106 0.63 -6.93 27.32
C MET A 106 2.00 -6.74 27.95
N ALA A 107 2.28 -5.52 28.39
CA ALA A 107 3.52 -5.13 29.04
C ALA A 107 3.28 -4.86 30.53
N LYS A 108 4.36 -4.77 31.28
CA LYS A 108 4.39 -4.38 32.68
C LYS A 108 5.45 -3.29 32.84
N GLU A 109 5.19 -2.35 33.74
CA GLU A 109 6.14 -1.27 34.07
C GLU A 109 7.48 -1.85 34.53
N ASP A 110 8.57 -1.17 34.18
CA ASP A 110 9.96 -1.54 34.48
C ASP A 110 10.43 -2.89 33.92
N GLU A 111 9.73 -3.45 32.92
CA GLU A 111 10.16 -4.64 32.19
C GLU A 111 10.62 -4.27 30.77
N ASP A 112 11.90 -4.51 30.49
CA ASP A 112 12.49 -4.17 29.19
C ASP A 112 11.97 -5.06 28.06
N ILE A 113 11.48 -4.43 26.98
CA ILE A 113 11.00 -5.11 25.79
C ILE A 113 11.78 -4.62 24.57
N TYR A 114 12.32 -5.56 23.82
CA TYR A 114 12.99 -5.33 22.54
C TYR A 114 12.15 -5.91 21.42
N VAL A 115 11.85 -5.11 20.39
CA VAL A 115 11.08 -5.58 19.25
C VAL A 115 11.83 -5.34 17.95
N LYS A 116 12.11 -6.41 17.21
CA LYS A 116 12.59 -6.34 15.83
C LYS A 116 11.38 -6.29 14.90
N TRP A 117 11.28 -5.21 14.14
CA TRP A 117 10.24 -5.03 13.12
C TRP A 117 10.80 -5.34 11.73
N GLU A 118 10.35 -6.45 11.15
CA GLU A 118 10.77 -6.92 9.83
C GLU A 118 9.76 -6.49 8.78
N ASN A 119 10.25 -5.83 7.75
CA ASN A 119 9.43 -5.41 6.62
C ASN A 119 9.46 -6.49 5.53
N LEU A 120 8.35 -7.23 5.39
CA LEU A 120 8.14 -8.25 4.37
C LEU A 120 6.96 -7.86 3.45
N LEU A 121 6.76 -6.56 3.24
CA LEU A 121 5.72 -6.03 2.38
C LEU A 121 6.09 -6.18 0.88
N PRO A 122 5.10 -6.21 -0.02
CA PRO A 122 5.35 -6.19 -1.45
C PRO A 122 6.15 -4.95 -1.91
N ASN A 123 6.89 -5.07 -3.01
CA ASN A 123 7.62 -3.94 -3.61
C ASN A 123 6.72 -2.86 -4.21
N GLU A 124 5.44 -3.17 -4.42
CA GLU A 124 4.44 -2.22 -4.90
C GLU A 124 3.54 -1.75 -3.75
N HIS A 125 3.21 -0.46 -3.76
CA HIS A 125 2.45 0.15 -2.67
C HIS A 125 0.96 -0.16 -2.84
N LEU A 126 0.26 -0.53 -1.76
CA LEU A 126 -1.15 -0.90 -1.80
C LEU A 126 -2.07 0.25 -2.25
N LEU A 127 -1.68 1.48 -1.89
CA LEU A 127 -2.42 2.71 -2.21
C LEU A 127 -1.69 3.57 -3.25
N PRO A 128 -2.40 4.46 -3.96
CA PRO A 128 -1.76 5.45 -4.83
C PRO A 128 -0.76 6.32 -4.06
N VAL A 129 0.46 6.44 -4.60
CA VAL A 129 1.53 7.27 -4.02
C VAL A 129 1.70 8.53 -4.89
N ASP A 130 1.55 9.71 -4.28
CA ASP A 130 1.90 10.98 -4.92
C ASP A 130 3.41 11.19 -4.90
N LYS A 131 4.05 11.00 -6.06
CA LYS A 131 5.51 11.08 -6.23
C LYS A 131 6.04 12.52 -6.34
N THR A 132 5.17 13.52 -6.32
CA THR A 132 5.58 14.94 -6.31
C THR A 132 5.99 15.40 -4.90
N LEU A 133 5.60 14.65 -3.87
CA LEU A 133 5.96 14.92 -2.48
C LEU A 133 7.38 14.43 -2.17
N HIS A 134 8.08 15.20 -1.33
CA HIS A 134 9.44 14.88 -0.88
C HIS A 134 9.47 13.49 -0.22
N TRP A 135 10.42 12.64 -0.64
CA TRP A 135 10.61 11.25 -0.21
C TRP A 135 9.54 10.22 -0.61
N ALA A 136 8.50 10.59 -1.35
CA ALA A 136 7.59 9.61 -1.96
C ALA A 136 8.22 8.87 -3.17
N ASN A 137 9.30 9.43 -3.73
CA ASN A 137 10.14 8.80 -4.77
C ASN A 137 11.60 9.25 -4.59
N PRO A 138 12.31 8.82 -3.53
CA PRO A 138 13.64 9.32 -3.25
C PRO A 138 14.62 8.86 -4.33
N PRO A 139 15.43 9.77 -4.93
CA PRO A 139 16.46 9.38 -5.86
C PRO A 139 17.45 8.44 -5.14
N ARG A 140 17.76 7.29 -5.76
CA ARG A 140 18.66 6.24 -5.25
C ARG A 140 18.09 5.33 -4.15
N TYR A 141 16.81 5.45 -3.78
CA TYR A 141 16.20 4.41 -2.94
C TYR A 141 16.05 3.13 -3.77
N PRO A 142 16.51 1.97 -3.28
CA PRO A 142 16.25 0.72 -3.98
C PRO A 142 14.74 0.57 -4.13
N ARG A 143 14.24 0.24 -5.33
CA ARG A 143 12.81 -0.08 -5.55
C ARG A 143 12.43 -1.44 -4.93
N ASN A 144 13.12 -1.84 -3.86
CA ASN A 144 13.16 -3.18 -3.31
C ASN A 144 12.40 -3.21 -1.98
N GLY A 145 11.29 -2.49 -1.90
CA GLY A 145 10.40 -2.51 -0.73
C GLY A 145 9.83 -1.15 -0.38
N GLN A 146 8.76 -1.16 0.39
CA GLN A 146 8.11 0.05 0.90
C GLN A 146 8.88 0.54 2.13
N PRO A 147 9.29 1.82 2.21
CA PRO A 147 9.92 2.33 3.42
C PRO A 147 8.92 2.27 4.59
N THR A 148 9.30 1.62 5.70
CA THR A 148 8.48 1.54 6.92
C THR A 148 9.32 1.75 8.16
N VAL A 149 8.68 2.34 9.18
CA VAL A 149 9.21 2.45 10.55
C VAL A 149 8.04 2.27 11.51
N VAL A 150 8.26 1.56 12.60
CA VAL A 150 7.24 1.39 13.65
C VAL A 150 7.53 2.35 14.78
N HIS A 151 6.51 3.10 15.18
CA HIS A 151 6.56 4.02 16.30
C HIS A 151 5.58 3.56 17.38
N LEU A 152 6.09 3.35 18.60
CA LEU A 152 5.25 3.13 19.78
C LEU A 152 4.74 4.49 20.28
N HIS A 153 3.51 4.84 19.92
CA HIS A 153 2.90 6.09 20.38
C HIS A 153 2.76 6.09 21.90
N GLY A 154 3.32 7.11 22.56
CA GLY A 154 3.34 7.23 24.03
C GLY A 154 4.43 6.40 24.72
N GLY A 155 5.29 5.71 23.97
CA GLY A 155 6.43 4.98 24.54
C GLY A 155 7.47 5.94 25.12
N HIS A 156 7.91 5.66 26.35
CA HIS A 156 9.15 6.23 26.87
C HIS A 156 10.30 5.32 26.43
N THR A 157 10.87 5.65 25.28
CA THR A 157 11.88 4.83 24.60
C THR A 157 13.19 5.60 24.49
N GLU A 158 14.30 4.87 24.53
CA GLU A 158 15.62 5.42 24.24
C GLU A 158 15.68 6.05 22.83
N SER A 159 16.58 7.02 22.67
CA SER A 159 16.86 7.59 21.35
C SER A 159 17.55 6.56 20.47
N ALA A 160 17.08 6.41 19.23
CA ALA A 160 17.70 5.61 18.19
C ALA A 160 18.96 6.25 17.60
#